data_AF-A0A382YSQ7-F1
#
_entry.id   AF-A0A382YSQ7-F1
#
_cell.length_a   1.000
_cell.length_b   1.000
_cell.length_c   1.000
_cell.angle_alpha   90.00
_cell.angle_beta   90.00
_cell.angle_gamma   90.00
#
_symmetry.space_group_name_H-M   'P 1'
#
loop_
_entity.id
_entity.type
_entity.pdbx_description
1 polymer ?
#
loop_
_entity_poly.entity_id
_entity_poly.type
_entity_poly.pdbx_seq_one_letter_code
_entity_poly.pdbx_strand_id
1 'polypeptide(L)'
;PTLFDLIDNSPNESVDDLSNKDFENVTDKCTLCDMCFMTKCPYVPPHEFNIDFPHLMLRYRALQDKKNKLANTPKQLAKIDRNAKLAALAPNFVNWTSNKKNKITRKPLEVFSGIDANTELPRFEKETFIDRSQKLEKKININAPAFGRKVAIYSTCYVNYNSPKVGIAAEKVLNFNGVETKPVYPGCCGMPYLEQAQHQEVKKQSEAISRKLCQLIDEGHDVVTLTASCGLMLKFEWPLINPNNQNIKKLSENTYDIDEY
;
A
#
# COMPACT_ATOMS: atom_id res chain seq x y z
N PRO A 1 -24.80 3.29 -6.67
CA PRO A 1 -23.74 3.09 -5.64
C PRO A 1 -24.38 3.15 -4.26
N THR A 2 -23.98 2.30 -3.31
CA THR A 2 -24.80 2.01 -2.10
C THR A 2 -25.36 3.22 -1.36
N LEU A 3 -24.61 4.33 -1.23
CA LEU A 3 -25.14 5.54 -0.60
C LEU A 3 -26.26 6.19 -1.42
N PHE A 4 -26.11 6.31 -2.75
CA PHE A 4 -27.17 6.82 -3.61
C PHE A 4 -28.38 5.90 -3.61
N ASP A 5 -28.16 4.58 -3.67
CA ASP A 5 -29.27 3.61 -3.62
C ASP A 5 -30.03 3.71 -2.28
N LEU A 6 -29.36 4.07 -1.17
CA LEU A 6 -30.01 4.32 0.12
C LEU A 6 -30.84 5.61 0.11
N ILE A 7 -30.34 6.68 -0.51
CA ILE A 7 -31.02 7.97 -0.64
C ILE A 7 -32.24 7.82 -1.57
N ASP A 8 -32.06 7.28 -2.78
CA ASP A 8 -33.12 7.15 -3.78
C ASP A 8 -34.30 6.29 -3.29
N ASN A 9 -34.06 5.36 -2.35
CA ASN A 9 -35.09 4.52 -1.75
C ASN A 9 -35.64 5.08 -0.42
N SER A 10 -35.16 6.23 0.05
CA SER A 10 -35.65 6.86 1.28
C SER A 10 -36.94 7.66 1.02
N PRO A 11 -37.82 7.84 2.04
CA PRO A 11 -39.13 8.46 1.84
C PRO A 11 -39.12 9.84 1.17
N ASN A 12 -38.11 10.66 1.45
CA ASN A 12 -37.98 12.02 0.92
C ASN A 12 -36.77 12.17 -0.02
N GLU A 13 -36.16 11.07 -0.45
CA GLU A 13 -34.92 11.07 -1.24
C GLU A 13 -33.80 11.94 -0.59
N SER A 14 -33.78 11.95 0.74
CA SER A 14 -32.86 12.77 1.55
C SER A 14 -31.92 11.91 2.40
N VAL A 15 -30.73 12.45 2.63
CA VAL A 15 -29.76 11.92 3.62
C VAL A 15 -30.33 11.96 5.04
N ASP A 16 -31.25 12.89 5.32
CA ASP A 16 -31.88 13.04 6.65
C ASP A 16 -32.74 11.84 7.05
N ASP A 17 -33.20 11.06 6.07
CA ASP A 17 -33.97 9.85 6.30
C ASP A 17 -33.08 8.63 6.64
N LEU A 18 -31.76 8.77 6.53
CA LEU A 18 -30.81 7.67 6.76
C LEU A 18 -30.43 7.54 8.23
N SER A 19 -30.18 6.30 8.66
CA SER A 19 -29.73 5.99 10.01
C SER A 19 -28.23 5.73 10.10
N ASN A 20 -27.68 5.77 11.31
CA ASN A 20 -26.28 5.40 11.56
C ASN A 20 -25.92 3.99 11.08
N LYS A 21 -26.88 3.07 11.00
CA LYS A 21 -26.64 1.69 10.52
C LYS A 21 -26.39 1.66 9.01
N ASP A 22 -27.04 2.55 8.26
CA ASP A 22 -26.93 2.61 6.81
C ASP A 22 -25.51 3.03 6.39
N PHE A 23 -24.91 3.94 7.17
CA PHE A 23 -23.53 4.38 6.95
C PHE A 23 -22.47 3.30 7.23
N GLU A 24 -22.71 2.34 8.15
CA GLU A 24 -21.72 1.27 8.42
C GLU A 24 -21.40 0.50 7.12
N ASN A 25 -22.44 0.11 6.37
CA ASN A 25 -22.30 -0.59 5.08
C ASN A 25 -21.59 0.25 4.00
N VAL A 26 -21.80 1.57 3.99
CA VAL A 26 -21.09 2.48 3.07
C VAL A 26 -19.61 2.55 3.42
N THR A 27 -19.30 2.70 4.72
CA THR A 27 -17.91 2.81 5.19
C THR A 27 -17.12 1.53 4.99
N ASP A 28 -17.74 0.35 5.16
CA ASP A 28 -17.09 -0.95 4.96
C ASP A 28 -16.66 -1.18 3.51
N LYS A 29 -17.31 -0.53 2.54
CA LYS A 29 -16.96 -0.59 1.11
C LYS A 29 -15.83 0.37 0.72
N CYS A 30 -15.39 1.25 1.62
CA CYS A 30 -14.26 2.12 1.35
C CYS A 30 -12.95 1.32 1.30
N THR A 31 -12.22 1.45 0.20
CA THR A 31 -10.92 0.80 -0.02
C THR A 31 -9.72 1.68 0.34
N LEU A 32 -9.94 2.91 0.84
CA LEU A 32 -8.87 3.86 1.22
C LEU A 32 -7.84 4.08 0.09
N CYS A 33 -8.34 4.21 -1.14
CA CYS A 33 -7.51 4.48 -2.32
C CYS A 33 -7.21 5.97 -2.54
N ASP A 34 -7.83 6.83 -1.73
CA ASP A 34 -7.72 8.29 -1.74
C ASP A 34 -8.09 9.01 -3.04
N MET A 35 -8.53 8.27 -4.06
CA MET A 35 -8.94 8.84 -5.35
C MET A 35 -10.02 9.90 -5.21
N CYS A 36 -10.95 9.71 -4.26
CA CYS A 36 -12.00 10.70 -3.99
C CYS A 36 -11.41 12.05 -3.56
N PHE A 37 -10.36 12.06 -2.75
CA PHE A 37 -9.70 13.28 -2.29
C PHE A 37 -8.68 13.80 -3.32
N MET A 38 -7.85 12.92 -3.87
CA MET A 38 -6.71 13.32 -4.70
C MET A 38 -7.10 13.81 -6.09
N THR A 39 -8.20 13.30 -6.68
CA THR A 39 -8.48 13.56 -8.10
C THR A 39 -9.94 13.77 -8.48
N LYS A 40 -10.92 13.46 -7.61
CA LYS A 40 -12.34 13.43 -8.01
C LYS A 40 -13.21 14.49 -7.35
N CYS A 41 -13.04 14.74 -6.06
CA CYS A 41 -13.89 15.66 -5.33
C CYS A 41 -13.45 17.11 -5.60
N PRO A 42 -14.31 17.98 -6.13
CA PRO A 42 -13.97 19.40 -6.34
C PRO A 42 -13.98 20.22 -5.04
N TYR A 43 -14.41 19.61 -3.93
CA TYR A 43 -14.60 20.26 -2.64
C TYR A 43 -13.47 20.00 -1.63
N VAL A 44 -12.30 19.57 -2.11
CA VAL A 44 -11.07 19.43 -1.32
C VAL A 44 -10.30 20.76 -1.26
N PRO A 45 -9.25 20.92 -0.44
CA PRO A 45 -8.46 22.15 -0.42
C PRO A 45 -8.02 22.58 -1.83
N PRO A 46 -8.11 23.89 -2.15
CA PRO A 46 -8.40 25.01 -1.25
C PRO A 46 -9.90 25.34 -1.07
N HIS A 47 -10.82 24.50 -1.53
CA HIS A 47 -12.27 24.75 -1.39
C HIS A 47 -12.69 24.88 0.09
N GLU A 48 -13.63 25.78 0.39
CA GLU A 48 -14.05 26.12 1.76
C GLU A 48 -14.57 24.92 2.57
N PHE A 49 -15.21 23.96 1.91
CA PHE A 49 -15.73 22.74 2.56
C PHE A 49 -14.65 21.75 2.99
N ASN A 50 -13.47 21.76 2.36
CA ASN A 50 -12.34 20.92 2.71
C ASN A 50 -12.73 19.45 3.01
N ILE A 51 -13.41 18.80 2.05
CA ILE A 51 -13.96 17.45 2.24
C ILE A 51 -12.84 16.41 2.20
N ASP A 52 -12.48 15.90 3.37
CA ASP A 52 -11.49 14.84 3.54
C ASP A 52 -12.15 13.48 3.85
N PHE A 53 -12.71 12.87 2.81
CA PHE A 53 -13.43 11.61 2.93
C PHE A 53 -12.53 10.44 3.37
N PRO A 54 -11.30 10.26 2.84
CA PRO A 54 -10.44 9.17 3.28
C PRO A 54 -10.12 9.21 4.77
N HIS A 55 -9.70 10.36 5.29
CA HIS A 55 -9.41 10.47 6.72
C HIS A 55 -10.67 10.39 7.58
N LEU A 56 -11.85 10.80 7.07
CA LEU A 56 -13.12 10.54 7.75
C LEU A 56 -13.36 9.02 7.90
N MET A 57 -13.13 8.23 6.85
CA MET A 57 -13.24 6.77 6.91
C MET A 57 -12.22 6.16 7.88
N LEU A 58 -10.98 6.65 7.90
CA LEU A 58 -9.97 6.23 8.88
C LEU A 58 -10.38 6.55 10.32
N ARG A 59 -10.93 7.74 10.59
CA ARG A 59 -11.44 8.13 11.91
C ARG A 59 -12.60 7.23 12.34
N TYR A 60 -13.50 6.90 11.41
CA TYR A 60 -14.60 5.97 11.68
C TYR A 60 -14.08 4.55 11.99
N ARG A 61 -13.11 4.04 11.22
CA ARG A 61 -12.46 2.74 11.53
C ARG A 61 -11.73 2.76 12.87
N ALA A 62 -11.09 3.86 13.25
CA ALA A 62 -10.47 4.01 14.57
C ALA A 62 -11.52 3.97 15.70
N LEU A 63 -12.71 4.53 15.47
CA LEU A 63 -13.83 4.39 16.41
C LEU A 63 -14.32 2.94 16.49
N GLN A 64 -14.43 2.24 15.36
CA GLN A 64 -14.80 0.82 15.33
C GLN A 64 -13.76 -0.04 16.08
N ASP A 65 -12.47 0.24 15.90
CA ASP A 65 -11.38 -0.47 16.59
C ASP A 65 -11.46 -0.29 18.10
N LYS A 66 -11.66 0.95 18.58
CA LYS A 66 -11.87 1.25 20.01
C LYS A 66 -13.09 0.53 20.60
N LYS A 67 -14.12 0.28 19.79
CA LYS A 67 -15.33 -0.46 20.17
C LYS A 67 -15.20 -1.98 19.95
N ASN A 68 -14.01 -2.48 19.59
CA ASN A 68 -13.76 -3.89 19.27
C ASN A 68 -14.68 -4.45 18.16
N LYS A 69 -15.08 -3.60 17.20
CA LYS A 69 -15.93 -4.00 16.07
C LYS A 69 -15.14 -4.49 14.85
N LEU A 70 -13.85 -4.16 14.74
CA LEU A 70 -13.03 -4.59 13.61
C LEU A 70 -12.66 -6.07 13.71
N ALA A 71 -12.78 -6.79 12.59
CA ALA A 71 -12.41 -8.20 12.49
C ALA A 71 -10.91 -8.41 12.73
N ASN A 72 -10.57 -9.56 13.34
CA ASN A 72 -9.18 -9.90 13.64
C ASN A 72 -8.38 -10.38 12.42
N THR A 73 -9.04 -10.99 11.43
CA THR A 73 -8.35 -11.51 10.25
C THR A 73 -7.59 -10.41 9.50
N PRO A 74 -8.22 -9.27 9.11
CA PRO A 74 -7.50 -8.16 8.49
C PRO A 74 -6.32 -7.64 9.33
N LYS A 75 -6.44 -7.57 10.66
CA LYS A 75 -5.33 -7.17 11.56
C LYS A 75 -4.15 -8.14 11.49
N GLN A 76 -4.40 -9.44 11.33
CA GLN A 76 -3.33 -10.43 11.15
C GLN A 76 -2.73 -10.36 9.75
N LEU A 77 -3.55 -10.13 8.73
CA LEU A 77 -3.08 -9.93 7.35
C LEU A 77 -2.20 -8.68 7.22
N ALA A 78 -2.52 -7.62 7.97
CA ALA A 78 -1.76 -6.36 7.99
C ALA A 78 -0.28 -6.53 8.41
N LYS A 79 0.06 -7.63 9.10
CA LYS A 79 1.44 -7.98 9.49
C LYS A 79 2.23 -8.56 8.31
N ILE A 80 2.29 -7.81 7.20
CA ILE A 80 2.79 -8.29 5.90
C ILE A 80 4.20 -8.87 5.99
N ASP A 81 5.15 -8.14 6.58
CA ASP A 81 6.54 -8.62 6.66
C ASP A 81 6.68 -9.93 7.42
N ARG A 82 5.92 -10.09 8.52
CA ARG A 82 5.87 -11.36 9.26
C ARG A 82 5.29 -12.46 8.37
N ASN A 83 4.14 -12.21 7.75
CA ASN A 83 3.42 -13.19 6.97
C ASN A 83 4.20 -13.62 5.73
N ALA A 84 4.83 -12.68 5.03
CA ALA A 84 5.63 -12.94 3.85
C ALA A 84 6.90 -13.74 4.17
N LYS A 85 7.60 -13.42 5.27
CA LYS A 85 8.75 -14.23 5.72
C LYS A 85 8.36 -15.66 6.06
N LEU A 86 7.22 -15.87 6.70
CA LEU A 86 6.70 -17.22 6.98
C LEU A 86 6.31 -17.93 5.68
N ALA A 87 5.63 -17.23 4.76
CA ALA A 87 5.22 -17.81 3.48
C ALA A 87 6.42 -18.17 2.58
N ALA A 88 7.51 -17.41 2.66
CA ALA A 88 8.74 -17.66 1.92
C ALA A 88 9.47 -18.94 2.34
N LEU A 89 9.17 -19.53 3.51
CA LEU A 89 9.74 -20.82 3.93
C LEU A 89 9.22 -21.99 3.07
N ALA A 90 7.97 -21.90 2.60
CA ALA A 90 7.33 -22.95 1.82
C ALA A 90 6.33 -22.37 0.79
N PRO A 91 6.78 -21.54 -0.17
CA PRO A 91 5.89 -20.79 -1.06
C PRO A 91 5.04 -21.70 -1.94
N ASN A 92 5.56 -22.86 -2.36
CA ASN A 92 4.76 -23.84 -3.13
C ASN A 92 3.56 -24.36 -2.33
N PHE A 93 3.78 -24.67 -1.06
CA PHE A 93 2.72 -25.17 -0.18
C PHE A 93 1.70 -24.07 0.10
N VAL A 94 2.15 -22.87 0.45
CA VAL A 94 1.26 -21.71 0.64
C VAL A 94 0.45 -21.43 -0.61
N ASN A 95 1.08 -21.38 -1.79
CA ASN A 95 0.38 -21.16 -3.06
C ASN A 95 -0.60 -22.28 -3.42
N TRP A 96 -0.31 -23.54 -3.06
CA TRP A 96 -1.24 -24.65 -3.29
C TRP A 96 -2.45 -24.59 -2.35
N THR A 97 -2.22 -24.27 -1.08
CA THR A 97 -3.31 -24.12 -0.09
C THR A 97 -4.18 -22.90 -0.38
N SER A 98 -3.60 -21.79 -0.85
CA SER A 98 -4.31 -20.54 -1.15
C SER A 98 -4.98 -20.50 -2.53
N ASN A 99 -4.71 -21.47 -3.40
CA ASN A 99 -5.26 -21.50 -4.76
C ASN A 99 -6.79 -21.67 -4.74
N LYS A 100 -7.54 -20.75 -5.36
CA LYS A 100 -9.01 -20.81 -5.42
C LYS A 100 -9.57 -22.08 -6.08
N LYS A 101 -8.77 -22.76 -6.93
CA LYS A 101 -9.15 -24.05 -7.53
C LYS A 101 -9.10 -25.21 -6.52
N ASN A 102 -8.39 -25.06 -5.41
CA ASN A 102 -8.27 -26.08 -4.37
C ASN A 102 -9.43 -25.98 -3.38
N LYS A 103 -10.60 -26.51 -3.75
CA LYS A 103 -11.80 -26.44 -2.91
C LYS A 103 -11.65 -27.12 -1.54
N ILE A 104 -10.70 -28.06 -1.40
CA ILE A 104 -10.43 -28.79 -0.16
C ILE A 104 -9.84 -27.84 0.89
N THR A 105 -8.92 -26.96 0.49
CA THR A 105 -8.27 -26.03 1.43
C THR A 105 -9.00 -24.69 1.52
N ARG A 106 -9.64 -24.24 0.44
CA ARG A 106 -10.33 -22.94 0.40
C ARG A 106 -11.58 -22.88 1.28
N LYS A 107 -12.38 -23.95 1.35
CA LYS A 107 -13.59 -23.98 2.19
C LYS A 107 -13.26 -23.82 3.69
N PRO A 108 -12.35 -24.62 4.28
CA PRO A 108 -11.91 -24.36 5.65
C PRO A 108 -11.32 -22.96 5.83
N LEU A 109 -10.48 -22.52 4.88
CA LEU A 109 -9.86 -21.20 4.96
C LEU A 109 -10.90 -20.07 4.99
N GLU A 110 -11.96 -20.14 4.18
CA GLU A 110 -13.08 -19.20 4.21
C GLU A 110 -13.76 -19.18 5.58
N VAL A 111 -14.08 -20.35 6.14
CA VAL A 111 -14.71 -20.46 7.48
C VAL A 111 -13.84 -19.81 8.57
N PHE A 112 -12.53 -20.03 8.54
CA PHE A 112 -11.63 -19.52 9.59
C PHE A 112 -11.20 -18.07 9.37
N SER A 113 -11.06 -17.62 8.12
CA SER A 113 -10.52 -16.30 7.79
C SER A 113 -11.59 -15.28 7.42
N GLY A 114 -12.77 -15.71 6.98
CA GLY A 114 -13.80 -14.87 6.37
C GLY A 114 -13.49 -14.45 4.94
N ILE A 115 -12.42 -14.98 4.32
CA ILE A 115 -12.06 -14.67 2.93
C ILE A 115 -12.80 -15.63 1.99
N ASP A 116 -13.67 -15.08 1.13
CA ASP A 116 -14.47 -15.83 0.18
C ASP A 116 -13.63 -16.85 -0.63
N ALA A 117 -14.10 -18.09 -0.71
CA ALA A 117 -13.36 -19.20 -1.31
C ALA A 117 -12.99 -18.97 -2.79
N ASN A 118 -13.75 -18.13 -3.51
CA ASN A 118 -13.54 -17.80 -4.93
C ASN A 118 -12.59 -16.61 -5.15
N THR A 119 -12.20 -15.92 -4.08
CA THR A 119 -11.22 -14.81 -4.14
C THR A 119 -9.85 -15.32 -4.59
N GLU A 120 -9.23 -14.62 -5.53
CA GLU A 120 -7.83 -14.86 -5.89
C GLU A 120 -6.92 -14.28 -4.81
N LEU A 121 -6.10 -15.12 -4.19
CA LEU A 121 -5.11 -14.66 -3.21
C LEU A 121 -3.75 -14.42 -3.87
N PRO A 122 -2.99 -13.40 -3.43
CA PRO A 122 -1.64 -13.15 -3.92
C PRO A 122 -0.76 -14.39 -3.79
N ARG A 123 -0.05 -14.73 -4.87
CA ARG A 123 0.93 -15.82 -4.87
C ARG A 123 2.26 -15.31 -4.32
N PHE A 124 2.95 -16.13 -3.56
CA PHE A 124 4.30 -15.86 -3.09
C PHE A 124 5.32 -16.47 -4.06
N GLU A 125 6.29 -15.69 -4.47
CA GLU A 125 7.37 -16.14 -5.35
C GLU A 125 8.52 -16.73 -4.53
N LYS A 126 9.24 -17.69 -5.12
CA LYS A 126 10.38 -18.35 -4.45
C LYS A 126 11.56 -17.42 -4.23
N GLU A 127 11.82 -16.57 -5.23
CA GLU A 127 12.88 -15.56 -5.19
C GLU A 127 12.22 -14.19 -5.18
N THR A 128 12.62 -13.37 -4.20
CA THR A 128 12.11 -12.00 -4.06
C THR A 128 12.64 -11.09 -5.16
N PHE A 129 12.09 -9.89 -5.28
CA PHE A 129 12.63 -8.91 -6.22
C PHE A 129 14.09 -8.58 -5.88
N ILE A 130 14.41 -8.38 -4.60
CA ILE A 130 15.78 -8.09 -4.16
C ILE A 130 16.74 -9.22 -4.58
N ASP A 131 16.35 -10.49 -4.38
CA ASP A 131 17.18 -11.65 -4.78
C ASP A 131 17.40 -11.70 -6.30
N ARG A 132 16.35 -11.42 -7.08
CA ARG A 132 16.43 -11.43 -8.55
C ARG A 132 17.26 -10.26 -9.09
N SER A 133 17.14 -9.08 -8.49
CA SER A 133 17.92 -7.90 -8.87
C SER A 133 19.43 -8.13 -8.68
N GLN A 134 19.83 -8.79 -7.60
CA GLN A 134 21.24 -9.14 -7.36
C GLN A 134 21.83 -10.05 -8.44
N LYS A 135 21.01 -10.87 -9.09
CA LYS A 135 21.41 -11.78 -10.17
C LYS A 135 21.27 -11.16 -11.56
N LEU A 136 20.67 -9.97 -11.66
CA LEU A 136 20.44 -9.29 -12.92
C LEU A 136 21.73 -8.63 -13.39
N GLU A 137 22.14 -8.92 -14.64
CA GLU A 137 23.19 -8.15 -15.30
C GLU A 137 22.66 -6.75 -15.63
N LYS A 138 23.03 -5.75 -14.82
CA LYS A 138 22.60 -4.36 -14.99
C LYS A 138 23.37 -3.71 -16.13
N LYS A 139 22.67 -3.33 -17.21
CA LYS A 139 23.24 -2.61 -18.36
C LYS A 139 22.70 -1.20 -18.41
N ILE A 140 23.48 -0.26 -17.90
CA ILE A 140 23.13 1.17 -17.90
C ILE A 140 23.49 1.77 -19.25
N ASN A 141 22.54 2.44 -19.88
CA ASN A 141 22.75 3.15 -21.14
C ASN A 141 23.47 4.49 -20.89
N ILE A 142 24.77 4.51 -21.15
CA ILE A 142 25.62 5.70 -20.94
C ILE A 142 25.30 6.87 -21.88
N ASN A 143 24.57 6.61 -22.97
CA ASN A 143 24.20 7.62 -23.97
C ASN A 143 22.80 8.19 -23.74
N ALA A 144 22.06 7.70 -22.74
CA ALA A 144 20.72 8.20 -22.46
C ALA A 144 20.75 9.56 -21.75
N PRO A 145 19.75 10.44 -21.97
CA PRO A 145 19.72 11.78 -21.37
C PRO A 145 19.74 11.79 -19.84
N ALA A 146 19.23 10.74 -19.19
CA ALA A 146 19.20 10.61 -17.74
C ALA A 146 20.43 9.88 -17.16
N PHE A 147 21.49 9.68 -17.97
CA PHE A 147 22.74 9.08 -17.50
C PHE A 147 23.33 9.86 -16.32
N GLY A 148 23.74 9.13 -15.27
CA GLY A 148 24.29 9.68 -14.04
C GLY A 148 23.27 9.89 -12.91
N ARG A 149 21.96 9.81 -13.20
CA ARG A 149 20.92 9.78 -12.16
C ARG A 149 20.97 8.46 -11.40
N LYS A 150 20.63 8.49 -10.10
CA LYS A 150 20.59 7.31 -9.23
C LYS A 150 19.23 7.20 -8.56
N VAL A 151 18.70 5.98 -8.50
CA VAL A 151 17.39 5.69 -7.89
C VAL A 151 17.49 4.53 -6.92
N ALA A 152 17.00 4.76 -5.71
CA ALA A 152 16.62 3.72 -4.78
C ALA A 152 15.20 3.25 -5.12
N ILE A 153 15.08 2.08 -5.74
CA ILE A 153 13.77 1.50 -6.01
C ILE A 153 13.25 0.89 -4.70
N TYR A 154 12.30 1.57 -4.06
CA TYR A 154 11.58 1.01 -2.93
C TYR A 154 10.69 -0.12 -3.43
N SER A 155 11.14 -1.36 -3.19
CA SER A 155 10.58 -2.55 -3.82
C SER A 155 9.14 -2.83 -3.43
N THR A 156 8.61 -2.19 -2.39
CA THR A 156 7.30 -2.47 -1.79
C THR A 156 7.14 -3.92 -1.33
N CYS A 157 6.19 -4.20 -0.46
CA CYS A 157 5.99 -5.57 0.00
C CYS A 157 5.45 -6.47 -1.13
N TYR A 158 4.57 -5.92 -1.97
CA TYR A 158 3.91 -6.68 -3.03
C TYR A 158 4.88 -7.00 -4.18
N VAL A 159 5.62 -6.01 -4.69
CA VAL A 159 6.58 -6.29 -5.76
C VAL A 159 7.73 -7.14 -5.22
N ASN A 160 8.14 -6.98 -3.97
CA ASN A 160 9.18 -7.84 -3.40
C ASN A 160 8.78 -9.33 -3.31
N TYR A 161 7.62 -9.65 -2.75
CA TYR A 161 7.25 -11.03 -2.42
C TYR A 161 6.29 -11.70 -3.43
N ASN A 162 5.47 -10.93 -4.13
CA ASN A 162 4.38 -11.45 -4.96
C ASN A 162 4.60 -11.21 -6.45
N SER A 163 5.13 -10.05 -6.83
CA SER A 163 5.29 -9.66 -8.24
C SER A 163 6.70 -9.11 -8.57
N PRO A 164 7.77 -9.88 -8.32
CA PRO A 164 9.14 -9.44 -8.56
C PRO A 164 9.45 -9.15 -10.03
N LYS A 165 8.66 -9.69 -10.97
CA LYS A 165 8.77 -9.38 -12.39
C LYS A 165 8.55 -7.90 -12.69
N VAL A 166 7.68 -7.22 -11.93
CA VAL A 166 7.43 -5.77 -12.08
C VAL A 166 8.69 -4.99 -11.70
N GLY A 167 9.34 -5.35 -10.60
CA GLY A 167 10.60 -4.72 -10.18
C GLY A 167 11.72 -4.89 -11.20
N ILE A 168 11.87 -6.09 -11.77
CA ILE A 168 12.86 -6.36 -12.82
C ILE A 168 12.55 -5.56 -14.09
N ALA A 169 11.27 -5.40 -14.46
CA ALA A 169 10.88 -4.57 -15.58
C ALA A 169 11.23 -3.08 -15.32
N ALA A 170 10.93 -2.57 -14.12
CA ALA A 170 11.26 -1.21 -13.73
C ALA A 170 12.78 -0.94 -13.78
N GLU A 171 13.60 -1.88 -13.25
CA GLU A 171 15.06 -1.76 -13.36
C GLU A 171 15.54 -1.67 -14.81
N LYS A 172 15.04 -2.56 -15.68
CA LYS A 172 15.42 -2.56 -17.09
C LYS A 172 15.06 -1.25 -17.79
N VAL A 173 13.86 -0.71 -17.54
CA VAL A 173 13.43 0.56 -18.12
C VAL A 173 14.29 1.72 -17.61
N LEU A 174 14.56 1.78 -16.31
CA LEU A 174 15.39 2.82 -15.72
C LEU A 174 16.84 2.75 -16.21
N ASN A 175 17.45 1.55 -16.24
CA ASN A 175 18.81 1.36 -16.74
C ASN A 175 18.91 1.70 -18.24
N PHE A 176 17.89 1.36 -19.04
CA PHE A 176 17.83 1.74 -20.45
C PHE A 176 17.81 3.26 -20.65
N ASN A 177 17.22 4.00 -19.71
CA ASN A 177 17.23 5.46 -19.67
C ASN A 177 18.48 6.04 -18.98
N GLY A 178 19.49 5.23 -18.66
CA GLY A 178 20.75 5.69 -18.09
C GLY A 178 20.75 5.85 -16.57
N VAL A 179 19.67 5.47 -15.90
CA VAL A 179 19.53 5.60 -14.44
C VAL A 179 20.15 4.39 -13.74
N GLU A 180 21.02 4.64 -12.77
CA GLU A 180 21.56 3.61 -11.88
C GLU A 180 20.50 3.20 -10.86
N THR A 181 20.24 1.89 -10.74
CA THR A 181 19.15 1.37 -9.88
C THR A 181 19.70 0.57 -8.69
N LYS A 182 19.20 0.91 -7.50
CA LYS A 182 19.48 0.22 -6.23
C LYS A 182 18.15 -0.23 -5.59
N PRO A 183 17.65 -1.43 -5.89
CA PRO A 183 16.46 -1.94 -5.21
C PRO A 183 16.68 -2.14 -3.72
N VAL A 184 15.71 -1.71 -2.92
CA VAL A 184 15.78 -1.79 -1.46
C VAL A 184 14.44 -2.18 -0.85
N TYR A 185 14.49 -3.03 0.19
CA TYR A 185 13.33 -3.43 0.97
C TYR A 185 13.57 -3.29 2.48
N PRO A 186 13.48 -2.08 3.05
CA PRO A 186 13.63 -1.87 4.47
C PRO A 186 12.44 -2.38 5.32
N GLY A 187 11.27 -2.62 4.70
CA GLY A 187 10.03 -3.10 5.30
C GLY A 187 8.80 -2.74 4.47
N CYS A 188 7.60 -3.12 4.91
CA CYS A 188 6.33 -2.66 4.34
C CYS A 188 6.06 -1.17 4.66
N CYS A 189 5.36 -0.45 3.76
CA CYS A 189 5.04 0.97 3.96
C CYS A 189 4.02 1.24 5.09
N GLY A 190 3.37 0.21 5.60
CA GLY A 190 2.37 0.31 6.66
C GLY A 190 0.95 0.59 6.19
N MET A 191 0.67 0.68 4.88
CA MET A 191 -0.71 0.85 4.38
C MET A 191 -1.69 -0.17 4.99
N PRO A 192 -1.39 -1.48 5.05
CA PRO A 192 -2.31 -2.44 5.66
C PRO A 192 -2.54 -2.21 7.16
N TYR A 193 -1.59 -1.60 7.88
CA TYR A 193 -1.81 -1.19 9.26
C TYR A 193 -2.71 0.04 9.35
N LEU A 194 -2.50 1.02 8.46
CA LEU A 194 -3.31 2.23 8.38
C LEU A 194 -4.79 1.88 8.15
N GLU A 195 -5.06 1.02 7.17
CA GLU A 195 -6.42 0.56 6.85
C GLU A 195 -7.11 -0.14 8.03
N GLN A 196 -6.33 -0.73 8.95
CA GLN A 196 -6.83 -1.40 10.16
C GLN A 196 -6.74 -0.53 11.41
N ALA A 197 -6.65 0.80 11.23
CA ALA A 197 -6.53 1.80 12.29
C ALA A 197 -5.34 1.61 13.25
N GLN A 198 -4.32 0.85 12.85
CA GLN A 198 -3.12 0.55 13.65
C GLN A 198 -2.04 1.64 13.48
N HIS A 199 -2.40 2.90 13.76
CA HIS A 199 -1.56 4.09 13.54
C HIS A 199 -0.20 4.03 14.26
N GLN A 200 -0.14 3.41 15.44
CA GLN A 200 1.13 3.26 16.18
C GLN A 200 2.13 2.36 15.46
N GLU A 201 1.66 1.35 14.74
CA GLU A 201 2.53 0.48 13.96
C GLU A 201 3.01 1.21 12.69
N VAL A 202 2.14 2.00 12.05
CA VAL A 202 2.52 2.88 10.92
C VAL A 202 3.59 3.89 11.36
N LYS A 203 3.42 4.50 12.54
CA LYS A 203 4.40 5.42 13.12
C LYS A 203 5.78 4.77 13.30
N LYS A 204 5.83 3.59 13.94
CA LYS A 204 7.11 2.87 14.14
C LYS A 204 7.75 2.46 12.81
N GLN A 205 6.96 2.00 11.85
CA GLN A 205 7.47 1.60 10.53
C GLN A 205 8.03 2.78 9.75
N SER A 206 7.30 3.90 9.69
CA SER A 206 7.75 5.09 8.99
C SER A 206 9.04 5.67 9.59
N GLU A 207 9.19 5.68 10.91
CA GLU A 207 10.45 6.10 11.58
C GLU A 207 11.64 5.18 11.28
N ALA A 208 11.41 3.87 11.20
CA ALA A 208 12.46 2.90 10.91
C ALA A 208 12.88 2.90 9.44
N ILE A 209 11.91 2.98 8.53
CA ILE A 209 12.13 2.93 7.08
C ILE A 209 12.70 4.26 6.58
N SER A 210 12.16 5.40 7.03
CA SER A 210 12.64 6.73 6.60
C SER A 210 14.12 6.93 6.88
N ARG A 211 14.64 6.47 8.03
CA ARG A 211 16.07 6.51 8.34
C ARG A 211 16.93 5.79 7.30
N LYS A 212 16.52 4.59 6.87
CA LYS A 212 17.26 3.79 5.89
C LYS A 212 17.19 4.39 4.49
N LEU A 213 16.03 4.93 4.10
CA LEU A 213 15.87 5.55 2.79
C LEU A 213 16.56 6.91 2.71
N CYS A 214 16.57 7.70 3.80
CA CYS A 214 17.29 8.97 3.85
C CYS A 214 18.81 8.80 3.69
N GLN A 215 19.39 7.69 4.16
CA GLN A 215 20.79 7.37 3.88
C GLN A 215 21.07 7.26 2.38
N LEU A 216 20.13 6.70 1.60
CA LEU A 216 20.27 6.60 0.15
C LEU A 216 20.10 7.95 -0.53
N ILE A 217 19.20 8.79 -0.01
CA ILE A 217 19.05 10.18 -0.46
C ILE A 217 20.34 10.97 -0.19
N ASP A 218 20.97 10.77 0.96
CA ASP A 218 22.29 11.36 1.28
C ASP A 218 23.40 10.86 0.34
N GLU A 219 23.29 9.64 -0.19
CA GLU A 219 24.15 9.08 -1.24
C GLU A 219 23.81 9.58 -2.66
N GLY A 220 22.82 10.47 -2.80
CA GLY A 220 22.39 11.06 -4.06
C GLY A 220 21.35 10.25 -4.85
N HIS A 221 20.61 9.35 -4.20
CA HIS A 221 19.51 8.63 -4.83
C HIS A 221 18.18 9.34 -4.64
N ASP A 222 17.41 9.49 -5.70
CA ASP A 222 15.95 9.67 -5.59
C ASP A 222 15.31 8.36 -5.11
N VAL A 223 14.14 8.43 -4.46
CA VAL A 223 13.37 7.23 -4.08
C VAL A 223 12.21 7.06 -5.03
N VAL A 224 12.08 5.88 -5.63
CA VAL A 224 10.95 5.55 -6.51
C VAL A 224 10.15 4.40 -5.94
N THR A 225 8.82 4.54 -5.90
CA THR A 225 7.92 3.46 -5.50
C THR A 225 7.27 2.79 -6.70
N LEU A 226 7.03 1.47 -6.59
CA LEU A 226 6.41 0.66 -7.65
C LEU A 226 4.94 0.32 -7.35
N THR A 227 4.35 0.92 -6.32
CA THR A 227 2.98 0.64 -5.91
C THR A 227 2.39 1.93 -5.35
N ALA A 228 1.31 2.41 -5.96
CA ALA A 228 0.71 3.70 -5.64
C ALA A 228 0.39 3.89 -4.15
N SER A 229 -0.07 2.83 -3.46
CA SER A 229 -0.31 2.91 -2.01
C SER A 229 0.97 3.14 -1.21
N CYS A 230 2.14 2.66 -1.66
CA CYS A 230 3.42 2.98 -1.03
C CYS A 230 3.83 4.43 -1.31
N GLY A 231 3.65 4.92 -2.54
CA GLY A 231 3.83 6.33 -2.88
C GLY A 231 2.99 7.25 -2.01
N LEU A 232 1.68 6.96 -1.91
CA LEU A 232 0.73 7.66 -1.04
C LEU A 232 1.23 7.69 0.42
N MET A 233 1.66 6.54 0.96
CA MET A 233 2.16 6.47 2.32
C MET A 233 3.39 7.35 2.54
N LEU A 234 4.40 7.25 1.67
CA LEU A 234 5.67 7.96 1.84
C LEU A 234 5.52 9.47 1.61
N LYS A 235 4.70 9.88 0.62
CA LYS A 235 4.53 11.28 0.19
C LYS A 235 3.49 12.06 1.02
N PHE A 236 2.48 11.39 1.57
CA PHE A 236 1.35 12.11 2.19
C PHE A 236 1.03 11.60 3.60
N GLU A 237 0.78 10.29 3.78
CA GLU A 237 0.30 9.77 5.07
C GLU A 237 1.37 9.80 6.17
N TRP A 238 2.62 9.45 5.84
CA TRP A 238 3.71 9.47 6.83
C TRP A 238 3.98 10.87 7.38
N PRO A 239 4.08 11.92 6.55
CA PRO A 239 4.14 13.31 7.04
C PRO A 239 2.97 13.68 7.96
N LEU A 240 1.75 13.24 7.67
CA LEU A 240 0.58 13.54 8.52
C LEU A 240 0.64 12.80 9.88
N ILE A 241 1.10 11.54 9.88
CA ILE A 241 1.21 10.72 11.08
C ILE A 241 2.39 11.16 11.97
N ASN A 242 3.48 11.61 11.36
CA ASN A 242 4.72 11.99 12.03
C ASN A 242 5.27 13.36 11.54
N PRO A 243 4.53 14.46 11.78
CA PRO A 243 4.81 15.76 11.16
C PRO A 243 6.14 16.39 11.59
N ASN A 244 6.63 16.05 12.78
CA ASN A 244 7.87 16.62 13.32
C ASN A 244 9.13 15.84 12.92
N ASN A 245 8.99 14.72 12.20
CA ASN A 245 10.13 13.89 11.83
C ASN A 245 10.77 14.38 10.53
N GLN A 246 11.98 14.95 10.64
CA GLN A 246 12.70 15.52 9.50
C GLN A 246 13.08 14.50 8.43
N ASN A 247 13.35 13.24 8.79
CA ASN A 247 13.63 12.19 7.80
C ASN A 247 12.39 11.86 6.97
N ILE A 248 11.21 11.85 7.60
CA ILE A 248 9.95 11.61 6.89
C ILE A 248 9.65 12.76 5.93
N LYS A 249 9.82 14.02 6.40
CA LYS A 249 9.66 15.20 5.53
C LYS A 249 10.61 15.15 4.34
N LYS A 250 11.91 14.92 4.59
CA LYS A 250 12.92 14.80 3.53
C LYS A 250 12.58 13.68 2.55
N LEU A 251 12.21 12.50 3.05
CA LEU A 251 11.83 11.36 2.21
C LEU A 251 10.64 11.71 1.32
N SER A 252 9.61 12.35 1.88
CA SER A 252 8.41 12.77 1.14
C SER A 252 8.74 13.69 -0.03
N GLU A 253 9.70 14.60 0.13
CA GLU A 253 10.13 15.55 -0.90
C GLU A 253 11.00 14.91 -2.00
N ASN A 254 11.57 13.73 -1.75
CA ASN A 254 12.47 13.01 -2.67
C ASN A 254 11.89 11.65 -3.10
N THR A 255 10.58 11.44 -2.92
CA THR A 255 9.89 10.21 -3.33
C THR A 255 8.99 10.49 -4.53
N TYR A 256 9.14 9.66 -5.55
CA TYR A 256 8.37 9.71 -6.78
C TYR A 256 7.64 8.39 -7.03
N ASP A 257 6.49 8.47 -7.66
CA ASP A 257 5.89 7.30 -8.30
C ASP A 257 6.64 6.99 -9.61
N ILE A 258 6.69 5.72 -10.03
CA ILE A 258 7.48 5.31 -11.20
C ILE A 258 7.06 6.00 -12.51
N ASP A 259 5.81 6.44 -12.61
CA ASP A 259 5.24 7.17 -13.73
C ASP A 259 5.44 8.69 -13.65
N GLU A 260 5.81 9.21 -12.47
CA GLU A 260 6.20 10.60 -12.24
C GLU A 260 7.69 10.85 -12.55
N TYR A 261 8.53 9.82 -12.38
CA TYR A 261 10.00 9.89 -12.42
C TYR A 261 10.61 9.74 -13.82
#